data_AF-A0A5C7F200-F1
#
_entry.id   AF-A0A5C7F200-F1
#
_cell.length_a   1.000
_cell.length_b   1.000
_cell.length_c   1.000
_cell.angle_alpha   90.00
_cell.angle_beta   90.00
_cell.angle_gamma   90.00
#
_symmetry.space_group_name_H-M   'P 1'
#
loop_
_entity.id
_entity.type
_entity.pdbx_description
1 polymer ?
#
loop_
_entity_poly.entity_id
_entity_poly.type
_entity_poly.pdbx_seq_one_letter_code
_entity_poly.pdbx_strand_id
1 'polypeptide(L)'
;MSFQTELFGTEKPIIGLLHLKPLPGDPLYYPGGAIASVADAAKRDLEALQEGGVDAVLITNEFSMPYQKRVSAVTLAAMGRVIGSLADQISLPWGAEAIYDGDATMELCAAVDARFTRCMFTGAWAGDLGLIDRDFAETMRLKSALRLDDLKLFHFVTSEGEVYLNDRTTAQIADSIMFNCMPDALVVGGEAAGRGPSAELISSVRDSASSVPIVCGTGCREETVADVLSRCDGAFVDTCLKRDGRFDAPVDAGRVASFMAAARAAREE
;
A
#
# COMPACT_ATOMS: atom_id res chain seq x y z
N MET A 1 18.39 4.45 14.83
CA MET A 1 18.01 4.53 13.41
C MET A 1 16.60 3.96 13.34
N SER A 2 15.64 4.63 12.70
CA SER A 2 14.27 4.10 12.57
C SER A 2 14.27 2.89 11.63
N PHE A 3 13.21 2.08 11.67
CA PHE A 3 13.06 1.01 10.69
C PHE A 3 12.90 1.57 9.26
N GLN A 4 12.39 2.79 9.11
CA GLN A 4 12.21 3.42 7.81
C GLN A 4 13.57 3.71 7.16
N THR A 5 14.50 4.27 7.92
CA THR A 5 15.86 4.51 7.42
C THR A 5 16.60 3.21 7.14
N GLU A 6 16.43 2.19 7.97
CA GLU A 6 17.04 0.87 7.74
C GLU A 6 16.47 0.17 6.49
N LEU A 7 15.16 0.23 6.30
CA LEU A 7 14.48 -0.46 5.21
C LEU A 7 14.53 0.33 3.90
N PHE A 8 14.28 1.63 3.93
CA PHE A 8 14.09 2.49 2.75
C PHE A 8 15.24 3.48 2.50
N GLY A 9 16.19 3.61 3.43
CA GLY A 9 17.28 4.59 3.32
C GLY A 9 16.90 6.03 3.64
N THR A 10 15.64 6.30 4.03
CA THR A 10 15.14 7.64 4.40
C THR A 10 14.04 7.55 5.45
N GLU A 11 13.87 8.60 6.26
CA GLU A 11 12.79 8.70 7.25
C GLU A 11 11.42 9.00 6.61
N LYS A 12 11.38 9.49 5.36
CA LYS A 12 10.15 9.92 4.68
C LYS A 12 9.94 9.25 3.33
N PRO A 13 9.91 7.91 3.25
CA PRO A 13 9.90 7.17 1.98
C PRO A 13 8.70 7.51 1.09
N ILE A 14 8.96 7.60 -0.21
CA ILE A 14 7.97 7.52 -1.28
C ILE A 14 7.95 6.09 -1.77
N ILE A 15 6.82 5.43 -1.54
CA ILE A 15 6.57 4.05 -1.94
C ILE A 15 5.70 4.08 -3.19
N GLY A 16 6.28 3.73 -4.33
CA GLY A 16 5.55 3.61 -5.60
C GLY A 16 4.64 2.38 -5.58
N LEU A 17 3.36 2.55 -5.91
CA LEU A 17 2.45 1.41 -6.04
C LEU A 17 2.56 0.83 -7.45
N LEU A 18 2.75 -0.48 -7.52
CA LEU A 18 2.70 -1.25 -8.75
C LEU A 18 1.38 -2.00 -8.80
N HIS A 19 0.45 -1.47 -9.58
CA HIS A 19 -0.89 -2.02 -9.73
C HIS A 19 -0.91 -3.13 -10.77
N LEU A 20 -1.09 -4.37 -10.33
CA LEU A 20 -1.26 -5.50 -11.24
C LEU A 20 -2.54 -5.31 -12.05
N LYS A 21 -2.45 -5.57 -13.35
CA LYS A 21 -3.60 -5.69 -14.25
C LYS A 21 -4.51 -6.85 -13.78
N PRO A 22 -5.79 -6.92 -14.24
CA PRO A 22 -6.69 -7.98 -13.85
C PRO A 22 -6.04 -9.36 -13.98
N LEU A 23 -6.32 -10.24 -13.02
CA LEU A 23 -5.71 -11.55 -12.83
C LEU A 23 -6.70 -12.67 -13.18
N PRO A 24 -6.24 -13.91 -13.41
CA PRO A 24 -7.12 -15.06 -13.56
C PRO A 24 -8.15 -15.15 -12.42
N GLY A 25 -9.43 -15.26 -12.80
CA GLY A 25 -10.56 -15.25 -11.87
C GLY A 25 -11.28 -13.90 -11.79
N ASP A 26 -10.63 -12.81 -12.18
CA ASP A 26 -11.25 -11.49 -12.18
C ASP A 26 -12.21 -11.32 -13.37
N PRO A 27 -13.35 -10.62 -13.19
CA PRO A 27 -14.27 -10.36 -14.30
C PRO A 27 -13.66 -9.66 -15.50
N LEU A 28 -12.63 -8.82 -15.27
CA LEU A 28 -11.99 -7.99 -16.30
C LEU A 28 -10.73 -8.63 -16.94
N TYR A 29 -10.39 -9.86 -16.59
CA TYR A 29 -9.21 -10.54 -17.16
C TYR A 29 -9.39 -11.01 -18.61
N TYR A 30 -10.64 -11.24 -19.05
CA TYR A 30 -10.97 -11.74 -20.39
C TYR A 30 -11.81 -10.74 -21.19
N PRO A 31 -11.79 -10.77 -22.55
CA PRO A 31 -11.19 -11.80 -23.42
C PRO A 31 -9.73 -11.56 -23.83
N GLY A 32 -8.94 -12.64 -23.96
CA GLY A 32 -7.53 -12.60 -24.34
C GLY A 32 -6.52 -12.53 -23.18
N GLY A 33 -6.98 -12.69 -21.93
CA GLY A 33 -6.12 -12.66 -20.74
C GLY A 33 -5.04 -13.73 -20.75
N ALA A 34 -3.79 -13.29 -20.57
CA ALA A 34 -2.63 -14.14 -20.33
C ALA A 34 -1.84 -13.59 -19.15
N ILE A 35 -1.48 -14.46 -18.21
CA ILE A 35 -0.71 -14.07 -17.02
C ILE A 35 0.66 -13.50 -17.40
N ALA A 36 1.22 -13.96 -18.53
CA ALA A 36 2.44 -13.41 -19.11
C ALA A 36 2.27 -11.92 -19.46
N SER A 37 1.15 -11.52 -20.05
CA SER A 37 0.88 -10.11 -20.36
C SER A 37 0.75 -9.24 -19.10
N VAL A 38 0.23 -9.81 -17.99
CA VAL A 38 0.19 -9.13 -16.69
C VAL A 38 1.61 -8.96 -16.15
N ALA A 39 2.44 -10.00 -16.21
CA ALA A 39 3.84 -9.93 -15.81
C ALA A 39 4.64 -8.93 -16.66
N ASP A 40 4.42 -8.88 -17.97
CA ASP A 40 5.08 -7.92 -18.88
C ASP A 40 4.63 -6.47 -18.63
N ALA A 41 3.38 -6.26 -18.22
CA ALA A 41 2.90 -4.95 -17.78
C ALA A 41 3.54 -4.54 -16.45
N ALA A 42 3.52 -5.45 -15.47
CA ALA A 42 4.14 -5.24 -14.16
C ALA A 42 5.65 -4.97 -14.28
N LYS A 43 6.35 -5.69 -15.16
CA LYS A 43 7.77 -5.45 -15.45
C LYS A 43 8.03 -4.02 -15.92
N ARG A 44 7.26 -3.53 -16.89
CA ARG A 44 7.41 -2.16 -17.41
C ARG A 44 7.14 -1.10 -16.35
N ASP A 45 6.13 -1.33 -15.52
CA ASP A 45 5.81 -0.41 -14.42
C ASP A 45 6.92 -0.44 -13.34
N LEU A 46 7.47 -1.62 -13.02
CA LEU A 46 8.63 -1.76 -12.13
C LEU A 46 9.85 -1.01 -12.66
N GLU A 47 10.22 -1.22 -13.93
CA GLU A 47 11.34 -0.51 -14.57
C GLU A 47 11.16 1.00 -14.45
N ALA A 48 9.97 1.52 -14.77
CA ALA A 48 9.68 2.94 -14.69
C ALA A 48 9.74 3.52 -13.25
N LEU A 49 9.25 2.77 -12.26
CA LEU A 49 9.34 3.16 -10.85
C LEU A 49 10.79 3.23 -10.37
N GLN A 50 11.59 2.22 -10.71
CA GLN A 50 13.01 2.15 -10.32
C GLN A 50 13.85 3.24 -11.01
N GLU A 51 13.66 3.43 -12.32
CA GLU A 51 14.37 4.45 -13.09
C GLU A 51 14.04 5.87 -12.63
N GLY A 52 12.78 6.11 -12.23
CA GLY A 52 12.36 7.39 -11.67
C GLY A 52 12.81 7.62 -10.23
N GLY A 53 13.26 6.57 -9.55
CA GLY A 53 13.95 6.64 -8.26
C GLY A 53 13.03 6.74 -7.05
N VAL A 54 11.89 6.04 -7.03
CA VAL A 54 11.13 5.83 -5.78
C VAL A 54 11.99 5.09 -4.74
N ASP A 55 11.70 5.25 -3.45
CA ASP A 55 12.52 4.64 -2.39
C ASP A 55 12.15 3.16 -2.17
N ALA A 56 10.94 2.76 -2.54
CA ALA A 56 10.44 1.38 -2.48
C ALA A 56 9.25 1.15 -3.41
N VAL A 57 8.90 -0.13 -3.61
CA VAL A 57 7.74 -0.54 -4.42
C VAL A 57 6.80 -1.42 -3.61
N LEU A 58 5.49 -1.15 -3.65
CA LEU A 58 4.46 -2.06 -3.14
C LEU A 58 3.66 -2.63 -4.32
N ILE A 59 3.67 -3.96 -4.48
CA ILE A 59 2.93 -4.64 -5.55
C ILE A 59 1.56 -5.07 -5.03
N THR A 60 0.49 -4.67 -5.73
CA THR A 60 -0.89 -4.86 -5.25
C THR A 60 -1.87 -5.19 -6.38
N ASN A 61 -2.96 -5.90 -6.06
CA ASN A 61 -3.98 -6.35 -7.01
C ASN A 61 -5.09 -5.32 -7.26
N GLU A 62 -4.72 -4.05 -7.45
CA GLU A 62 -5.67 -2.94 -7.61
C GLU A 62 -6.70 -3.16 -8.73
N PHE A 63 -6.34 -3.79 -9.84
CA PHE A 63 -7.30 -4.03 -10.93
C PHE A 63 -8.07 -5.35 -10.80
N SER A 64 -7.97 -6.05 -9.66
CA SER A 64 -8.78 -7.24 -9.34
C SER A 64 -10.16 -6.88 -8.79
N MET A 65 -10.85 -5.98 -9.49
CA MET A 65 -12.20 -5.53 -9.12
C MET A 65 -13.30 -6.45 -9.68
N PRO A 66 -14.41 -6.66 -8.95
CA PRO A 66 -14.65 -6.20 -7.58
C PRO A 66 -13.80 -6.98 -6.58
N TYR A 67 -13.30 -6.28 -5.56
CA TYR A 67 -12.40 -6.87 -4.57
C TYR A 67 -13.07 -7.94 -3.72
N GLN A 68 -12.27 -8.91 -3.28
CA GLN A 68 -12.72 -10.02 -2.46
C GLN A 68 -12.27 -9.81 -1.02
N LYS A 69 -13.19 -9.92 -0.05
CA LYS A 69 -12.85 -9.87 1.39
C LYS A 69 -12.01 -11.05 1.87
N ARG A 70 -12.13 -12.16 1.14
CA ARG A 70 -11.25 -13.33 1.21
C ARG A 70 -10.76 -13.60 -0.21
N VAL A 71 -9.50 -13.28 -0.46
CA VAL A 71 -8.87 -13.38 -1.78
C VAL A 71 -8.79 -14.84 -2.19
N SER A 72 -9.21 -15.13 -3.43
CA SER A 72 -9.20 -16.49 -3.96
C SER A 72 -7.77 -17.03 -4.10
N ALA A 73 -7.61 -18.34 -3.94
CA ALA A 73 -6.34 -19.01 -4.16
C ALA A 73 -5.78 -18.79 -5.57
N VAL A 74 -6.65 -18.63 -6.58
CA VAL A 74 -6.23 -18.36 -7.97
C VAL A 74 -5.64 -16.96 -8.09
N THR A 75 -6.28 -15.94 -7.49
CA THR A 75 -5.76 -14.57 -7.44
C THR A 75 -4.40 -14.56 -6.72
N LEU A 76 -4.31 -15.18 -5.54
CA LEU A 76 -3.07 -15.21 -4.76
C LEU A 76 -1.94 -15.94 -5.49
N ALA A 77 -2.22 -17.08 -6.12
CA ALA A 77 -1.25 -17.81 -6.94
C ALA A 77 -0.80 -17.00 -8.17
N ALA A 78 -1.71 -16.25 -8.78
CA ALA A 78 -1.38 -15.38 -9.91
C ALA A 78 -0.48 -14.21 -9.47
N MET A 79 -0.76 -13.57 -8.34
CA MET A 79 0.11 -12.54 -7.75
C MET A 79 1.50 -13.10 -7.45
N GLY A 80 1.59 -14.24 -6.76
CA GLY A 80 2.86 -14.91 -6.48
C GLY A 80 3.64 -15.25 -7.76
N ARG A 81 2.95 -15.74 -8.82
CA ARG A 81 3.58 -16.02 -10.12
C ARG A 81 4.14 -14.77 -10.79
N VAL A 82 3.43 -13.65 -10.74
CA VAL A 82 3.87 -12.37 -11.32
C VAL A 82 5.04 -11.83 -10.52
N ILE A 83 4.90 -11.66 -9.21
CA ILE A 83 5.95 -11.09 -8.35
C ILE A 83 7.21 -11.95 -8.39
N GLY A 84 7.08 -13.28 -8.28
CA GLY A 84 8.21 -14.21 -8.37
C GLY A 84 8.93 -14.17 -9.73
N SER A 85 8.27 -13.72 -10.81
CA SER A 85 8.92 -13.50 -12.12
C SER A 85 9.73 -12.22 -12.19
N LEU A 86 9.43 -11.27 -11.31
CA LEU A 86 10.08 -9.97 -11.24
C LEU A 86 11.17 -9.93 -10.17
N ALA A 87 11.17 -10.84 -9.20
CA ALA A 87 12.03 -10.80 -8.02
C ALA A 87 13.52 -10.48 -8.32
N ASP A 88 14.13 -11.15 -9.30
CA ASP A 88 15.54 -10.93 -9.69
C ASP A 88 15.81 -9.56 -10.33
N GLN A 89 14.76 -8.82 -10.70
CA GLN A 89 14.81 -7.50 -11.35
C GLN A 89 14.48 -6.36 -10.37
N ILE A 90 14.01 -6.68 -9.17
CA ILE A 90 13.68 -5.69 -8.14
C ILE A 90 14.96 -5.31 -7.40
N SER A 91 15.40 -4.05 -7.55
CA SER A 91 16.60 -3.51 -6.90
C SER A 91 16.30 -2.68 -5.65
N LEU A 92 15.05 -2.27 -5.48
CA LEU A 92 14.55 -1.49 -4.34
C LEU A 92 13.96 -2.40 -3.27
N PRO A 93 13.85 -1.95 -2.00
CA PRO A 93 12.99 -2.61 -1.02
C PRO A 93 11.57 -2.76 -1.57
N TRP A 94 10.98 -3.95 -1.44
CA TRP A 94 9.62 -4.20 -1.94
C TRP A 94 8.69 -4.82 -0.90
N GLY A 95 7.41 -4.57 -1.12
CA GLY A 95 6.30 -5.12 -0.38
C GLY A 95 5.24 -5.70 -1.29
N ALA A 96 4.27 -6.40 -0.70
CA ALA A 96 3.12 -6.93 -1.42
C ALA A 96 1.84 -6.76 -0.60
N GLU A 97 0.71 -6.51 -1.25
CA GLU A 97 -0.61 -6.35 -0.63
C GLU A 97 -1.65 -7.13 -1.43
N ALA A 98 -2.45 -7.96 -0.76
CA ALA A 98 -3.68 -8.53 -1.29
C ALA A 98 -4.86 -7.75 -0.69
N ILE A 99 -5.43 -6.82 -1.47
CA ILE A 99 -6.35 -5.78 -0.99
C ILE A 99 -7.51 -6.38 -0.15
N TYR A 100 -7.79 -5.76 1.00
CA TYR A 100 -8.74 -6.13 2.07
C TYR A 100 -8.45 -7.42 2.85
N ASP A 101 -7.66 -8.34 2.31
CA ASP A 101 -7.40 -9.63 2.94
C ASP A 101 -6.03 -9.65 3.63
N GLY A 102 -6.03 -9.30 4.92
CA GLY A 102 -4.82 -9.27 5.74
C GLY A 102 -4.15 -10.64 5.87
N ASP A 103 -4.92 -11.73 5.86
CA ASP A 103 -4.39 -13.09 5.98
C ASP A 103 -3.72 -13.52 4.68
N ALA A 104 -4.41 -13.34 3.55
CA ALA A 104 -3.82 -13.60 2.22
C ALA A 104 -2.62 -12.68 1.96
N THR A 105 -2.62 -11.46 2.49
CA THR A 105 -1.47 -10.56 2.43
C THR A 105 -0.26 -11.15 3.17
N MET A 106 -0.44 -11.75 4.35
CA MET A 106 0.66 -12.44 5.05
C MET A 106 1.18 -13.63 4.24
N GLU A 107 0.28 -14.45 3.70
CA GLU A 107 0.64 -15.61 2.86
C GLU A 107 1.41 -15.17 1.61
N LEU A 108 0.97 -14.10 0.95
CA LEU A 108 1.66 -13.54 -0.21
C LEU A 108 3.04 -13.04 0.16
N CYS A 109 3.15 -12.25 1.24
CA CYS A 109 4.43 -11.71 1.70
C CYS A 109 5.45 -12.82 1.97
N ALA A 110 5.02 -13.92 2.60
CA ALA A 110 5.86 -15.10 2.83
C ALA A 110 6.28 -15.79 1.53
N ALA A 111 5.39 -15.85 0.54
CA ALA A 111 5.67 -16.52 -0.73
C ALA A 111 6.64 -15.74 -1.64
N VAL A 112 6.78 -14.43 -1.44
CA VAL A 112 7.54 -13.53 -2.33
C VAL A 112 8.65 -12.73 -1.63
N ASP A 113 9.01 -13.14 -0.41
CA ASP A 113 10.04 -12.52 0.43
C ASP A 113 9.85 -11.00 0.62
N ALA A 114 8.59 -10.56 0.73
CA ALA A 114 8.26 -9.15 0.90
C ALA A 114 8.76 -8.61 2.25
N ARG A 115 9.23 -7.37 2.27
CA ARG A 115 9.82 -6.74 3.48
C ARG A 115 8.85 -5.85 4.25
N PHE A 116 7.80 -5.39 3.58
CA PHE A 116 6.72 -4.64 4.20
C PHE A 116 5.40 -4.89 3.48
N THR A 117 4.31 -4.47 4.08
CA THR A 117 2.99 -4.49 3.47
C THR A 117 2.10 -3.41 4.07
N ARG A 118 0.95 -3.15 3.45
CA ARG A 118 -0.15 -2.41 4.04
C ARG A 118 -1.44 -3.21 3.84
N CYS A 119 -2.37 -3.10 4.78
CA CYS A 119 -3.72 -3.63 4.63
C CYS A 119 -4.64 -3.05 5.71
N MET A 120 -5.94 -3.20 5.52
CA MET A 120 -6.92 -3.11 6.59
C MET A 120 -6.82 -4.37 7.46
N PHE A 121 -5.92 -4.37 8.43
CA PHE A 121 -5.67 -5.50 9.33
C PHE A 121 -6.68 -5.61 10.48
N THR A 122 -7.34 -4.50 10.81
CA THR A 122 -8.12 -4.39 12.05
C THR A 122 -9.51 -3.84 11.80
N GLY A 123 -10.45 -4.30 12.62
CA GLY A 123 -11.75 -3.69 12.77
C GLY A 123 -12.85 -4.27 11.89
N ALA A 124 -14.03 -3.70 12.08
CA ALA A 124 -15.22 -4.02 11.34
C ALA A 124 -15.66 -2.79 10.55
N TRP A 125 -15.83 -2.93 9.24
CA TRP A 125 -16.09 -1.84 8.31
C TRP A 125 -17.25 -2.19 7.40
N ALA A 126 -18.13 -1.23 7.14
CA ALA A 126 -19.28 -1.40 6.26
C ALA A 126 -19.16 -0.51 5.02
N GLY A 127 -19.34 -1.08 3.84
CA GLY A 127 -19.37 -0.35 2.57
C GLY A 127 -19.87 -1.21 1.41
N ASP A 128 -19.43 -0.91 0.20
CA ASP A 128 -19.93 -1.54 -1.04
C ASP A 128 -19.63 -3.05 -1.13
N LEU A 129 -18.60 -3.52 -0.43
CA LEU A 129 -18.24 -4.95 -0.30
C LEU A 129 -19.02 -5.68 0.81
N GLY A 130 -19.96 -4.99 1.45
CA GLY A 130 -20.69 -5.43 2.64
C GLY A 130 -19.86 -5.22 3.91
N LEU A 131 -19.96 -6.16 4.86
CA LEU A 131 -19.20 -6.14 6.11
C LEU A 131 -17.80 -6.76 5.91
N ILE A 132 -16.76 -5.98 6.16
CA ILE A 132 -15.37 -6.45 6.34
C ILE A 132 -15.14 -6.59 7.83
N ASP A 133 -14.95 -7.80 8.31
CA ASP A 133 -14.71 -8.12 9.73
C ASP A 133 -13.33 -8.77 9.83
N ARG A 134 -12.37 -8.10 10.49
CA ARG A 134 -10.97 -8.53 10.55
C ARG A 134 -10.64 -9.09 11.94
N ASP A 135 -10.17 -10.34 11.97
CA ASP A 135 -9.59 -10.96 13.17
C ASP A 135 -8.06 -10.79 13.16
N PHE A 136 -7.62 -9.67 13.75
CA PHE A 136 -6.19 -9.36 13.82
C PHE A 136 -5.38 -10.41 14.60
N ALA A 137 -6.01 -11.10 15.56
CA ALA A 137 -5.33 -12.11 16.36
C ALA A 137 -5.07 -13.39 15.54
N GLU A 138 -5.94 -13.72 14.58
CA GLU A 138 -5.71 -14.76 13.58
C GLU A 138 -4.55 -14.36 12.65
N THR A 139 -4.61 -13.14 12.06
CA THR A 139 -3.56 -12.62 11.18
C THR A 139 -2.18 -12.62 11.83
N MET A 140 -2.07 -12.20 13.09
CA MET A 140 -0.77 -12.17 13.80
C MET A 140 -0.25 -13.57 14.16
N ARG A 141 -1.13 -14.55 14.41
CA ARG A 141 -0.71 -15.96 14.56
C ARG A 141 -0.22 -16.52 13.24
N LEU A 142 -0.86 -16.16 12.13
CA LEU A 142 -0.40 -16.53 10.80
C LEU A 142 0.97 -15.93 10.47
N LYS A 143 1.17 -14.63 10.73
CA LYS A 143 2.48 -13.96 10.61
C LYS A 143 3.58 -14.70 11.38
N SER A 144 3.27 -15.09 12.63
CA SER A 144 4.20 -15.85 13.48
C SER A 144 4.45 -17.27 12.94
N ALA A 145 3.41 -17.99 12.49
CA ALA A 145 3.54 -19.33 11.93
C ALA A 145 4.39 -19.34 10.65
N LEU A 146 4.29 -18.29 9.83
CA LEU A 146 5.06 -18.09 8.60
C LEU A 146 6.47 -17.51 8.84
N ARG A 147 6.85 -17.24 10.11
CA ARG A 147 8.15 -16.66 10.49
C ARG A 147 8.47 -15.33 9.81
N LEU A 148 7.43 -14.51 9.61
CA LEU A 148 7.53 -13.16 9.06
C LEU A 148 7.96 -12.16 10.14
N ASP A 149 9.02 -12.48 10.88
CA ASP A 149 9.44 -11.74 12.08
C ASP A 149 9.81 -10.28 11.75
N ASP A 150 10.48 -10.07 10.60
CA ASP A 150 10.96 -8.76 10.13
C ASP A 150 10.00 -8.00 9.21
N LEU A 151 8.87 -8.62 8.82
CA LEU A 151 7.87 -7.99 7.95
C LEU A 151 7.22 -6.79 8.65
N LYS A 152 7.30 -5.61 8.02
CA LYS A 152 6.71 -4.37 8.52
C LYS A 152 5.26 -4.19 8.09
N LEU A 153 4.38 -3.93 9.05
CA LEU A 153 2.94 -3.82 8.83
C LEU A 153 2.44 -2.38 8.92
N PHE A 154 1.99 -1.84 7.79
CA PHE A 154 1.38 -0.52 7.68
C PHE A 154 -0.14 -0.66 7.79
N HIS A 155 -0.72 -0.14 8.86
CA HIS A 155 -2.13 -0.35 9.19
C HIS A 155 -2.98 0.81 8.70
N PHE A 156 -3.94 0.54 7.83
CA PHE A 156 -4.97 1.53 7.51
C PHE A 156 -5.82 1.86 8.75
N VAL A 157 -5.88 3.14 9.11
CA VAL A 157 -6.79 3.67 10.14
C VAL A 157 -8.02 4.37 9.56
N THR A 158 -8.04 4.51 8.25
CA THR A 158 -9.12 5.03 7.41
C THR A 158 -9.44 4.01 6.32
N SER A 159 -10.60 4.13 5.70
CA SER A 159 -10.95 3.30 4.54
C SER A 159 -11.44 4.14 3.37
N GLU A 160 -11.31 3.61 2.15
CA GLU A 160 -11.77 4.24 0.92
C GLU A 160 -13.17 3.75 0.53
N GLY A 161 -14.19 4.39 1.08
CA GLY A 161 -15.60 4.09 0.78
C GLY A 161 -16.31 3.26 1.84
N GLU A 162 -15.59 2.77 2.85
CA GLU A 162 -16.16 2.13 4.03
C GLU A 162 -16.19 3.05 5.25
N VAL A 163 -17.18 2.81 6.11
CA VAL A 163 -17.28 3.43 7.44
C VAL A 163 -16.96 2.41 8.52
N TYR A 164 -16.30 2.85 9.58
CA TYR A 164 -16.07 2.00 10.74
C TYR A 164 -17.41 1.62 11.37
N LEU A 165 -17.61 0.35 11.72
CA LEU A 165 -18.86 -0.17 12.30
C LEU A 165 -18.97 0.15 13.80
N ASN A 166 -18.76 1.41 14.16
CA ASN A 166 -19.12 2.04 15.43
C ASN A 166 -18.97 3.58 15.30
N ASP A 167 -19.10 4.30 16.40
CA ASP A 167 -19.06 5.76 16.48
C ASP A 167 -17.67 6.34 16.83
N ARG A 168 -16.60 5.53 16.75
CA ARG A 168 -15.26 6.00 17.05
C ARG A 168 -14.74 6.91 15.95
N THR A 169 -14.10 8.01 16.36
CA THR A 169 -13.33 8.85 15.45
C THR A 169 -12.06 8.13 14.99
N THR A 170 -11.46 8.58 13.88
CA THR A 170 -10.19 8.04 13.39
C THR A 170 -9.08 8.12 14.44
N ALA A 171 -9.06 9.19 15.24
CA ALA A 171 -8.13 9.35 16.37
C ALA A 171 -8.32 8.25 17.44
N GLN A 172 -9.56 7.96 17.83
CA GLN A 172 -9.88 6.88 18.77
C GLN A 172 -9.56 5.49 18.20
N ILE A 173 -9.75 5.30 16.89
CA ILE A 173 -9.36 4.07 16.20
C ILE A 173 -7.84 3.91 16.27
N ALA A 174 -7.08 4.95 15.91
CA ALA A 174 -5.62 4.96 15.97
C ALA A 174 -5.10 4.65 17.38
N ASP A 175 -5.58 5.36 18.41
CA ASP A 175 -5.22 5.11 19.82
C ASP A 175 -5.46 3.63 20.22
N SER A 176 -6.61 3.09 19.85
CA SER A 176 -6.94 1.69 20.17
C SER A 176 -6.06 0.68 19.44
N ILE A 177 -5.66 0.96 18.20
CA ILE A 177 -4.75 0.12 17.40
C ILE A 177 -3.34 0.17 18.00
N MET A 178 -2.88 1.34 18.45
CA MET A 178 -1.59 1.48 19.12
C MET A 178 -1.46 0.56 20.33
N PHE A 179 -2.49 0.50 21.17
CA PHE A 179 -2.49 -0.33 22.37
C PHE A 179 -2.69 -1.83 22.08
N ASN A 180 -3.68 -2.17 21.25
CA ASN A 180 -4.10 -3.58 21.07
C ASN A 180 -3.32 -4.32 19.98
N CYS A 181 -2.79 -3.59 18.99
CA CYS A 181 -2.25 -4.17 17.76
C CYS A 181 -0.77 -3.86 17.55
N MET A 182 -0.24 -2.80 18.17
CA MET A 182 1.18 -2.39 18.09
C MET A 182 1.70 -2.36 16.64
N PRO A 183 1.10 -1.52 15.77
CA PRO A 183 1.47 -1.46 14.36
C PRO A 183 2.92 -0.95 14.17
N ASP A 184 3.58 -1.34 13.08
CA ASP A 184 4.88 -0.72 12.73
C ASP A 184 4.68 0.72 12.21
N ALA A 185 3.59 0.97 11.47
CA ALA A 185 3.21 2.27 10.96
C ALA A 185 1.69 2.36 10.72
N LEU A 186 1.16 3.58 10.64
CA LEU A 186 -0.23 3.85 10.29
C LEU A 186 -0.34 4.44 8.88
N VAL A 187 -1.40 4.09 8.17
CA VAL A 187 -1.75 4.65 6.86
C VAL A 187 -3.04 5.44 6.97
N VAL A 188 -2.97 6.70 6.58
CA VAL A 188 -4.13 7.60 6.50
C VAL A 188 -4.41 7.91 5.05
N GLY A 189 -5.50 7.37 4.52
CA GLY A 189 -6.06 7.71 3.21
C GLY A 189 -7.00 8.92 3.31
N GLY A 190 -7.20 9.62 2.20
CA GLY A 190 -8.25 10.61 2.09
C GLY A 190 -9.63 9.99 1.87
N GLU A 191 -10.66 10.82 1.99
CA GLU A 191 -12.08 10.39 1.92
C GLU A 191 -12.49 9.81 0.55
N ALA A 192 -11.68 10.00 -0.50
CA ALA A 192 -11.90 9.47 -1.83
C ALA A 192 -10.59 9.31 -2.60
N ALA A 193 -10.55 8.37 -3.54
CA ALA A 193 -9.41 8.11 -4.42
C ALA A 193 -8.87 9.43 -5.04
N GLY A 194 -7.57 9.65 -4.88
CA GLY A 194 -6.87 10.81 -5.43
C GLY A 194 -7.04 12.13 -4.66
N ARG A 195 -7.83 12.17 -3.57
CA ARG A 195 -7.80 13.27 -2.58
C ARG A 195 -7.03 12.79 -1.36
N GLY A 196 -6.08 13.59 -0.88
CA GLY A 196 -5.30 13.25 0.30
C GLY A 196 -6.10 13.41 1.59
N PRO A 197 -5.64 12.83 2.71
CA PRO A 197 -6.22 13.10 4.02
C PRO A 197 -6.10 14.59 4.37
N SER A 198 -7.08 15.11 5.09
CA SER A 198 -7.01 16.50 5.54
C SER A 198 -5.89 16.70 6.56
N ALA A 199 -5.38 17.92 6.60
CA ALA A 199 -4.44 18.40 7.60
C ALA A 199 -4.88 18.07 9.03
N GLU A 200 -6.16 18.31 9.31
CA GLU A 200 -6.79 18.11 10.61
C GLU A 200 -6.84 16.62 10.97
N LEU A 201 -7.17 15.77 10.00
CA LEU A 201 -7.21 14.32 10.19
C LEU A 201 -5.82 13.78 10.52
N ILE A 202 -4.80 14.13 9.75
CA ILE A 202 -3.41 13.71 10.02
C ILE A 202 -2.98 14.16 11.43
N SER A 203 -3.24 15.42 11.79
CA SER A 203 -2.89 15.94 13.13
C SER A 203 -3.58 15.14 14.23
N SER A 204 -4.88 14.86 14.08
CA SER A 204 -5.66 14.11 15.08
C SER A 204 -5.13 12.68 15.29
N VAL A 205 -4.67 12.03 14.22
CA VAL A 205 -4.04 10.71 14.29
C VAL A 205 -2.67 10.81 14.94
N ARG A 206 -1.87 11.83 14.60
CA ARG A 206 -0.55 12.07 15.19
C ARG A 206 -0.60 12.30 16.70
N ASP A 207 -1.58 13.05 17.17
CA ASP A 207 -1.79 13.28 18.61
C ASP A 207 -2.10 11.97 19.36
N SER A 208 -2.70 11.00 18.68
CA SER A 208 -3.12 9.69 19.25
C SER A 208 -2.07 8.59 19.06
N ALA A 209 -1.16 8.73 18.09
CA ALA A 209 -0.23 7.67 17.67
C ALA A 209 1.19 8.21 17.42
N SER A 210 1.70 9.03 18.34
CA SER A 210 2.97 9.75 18.19
C SER A 210 4.23 8.86 18.16
N SER A 211 4.13 7.58 18.50
CA SER A 211 5.29 6.68 18.61
C SER A 211 5.57 5.84 17.35
N VAL A 212 4.74 5.95 16.31
CA VAL A 212 4.93 5.23 15.04
C VAL A 212 4.81 6.18 13.85
N PRO A 213 5.43 5.85 12.70
CA PRO A 213 5.30 6.66 11.50
C PRO A 213 3.86 6.70 10.98
N ILE A 214 3.45 7.87 10.49
CA ILE A 214 2.17 8.08 9.83
C ILE A 214 2.40 8.36 8.36
N VAL A 215 1.91 7.47 7.50
CA VAL A 215 2.13 7.50 6.05
C VAL A 215 0.86 7.92 5.33
N CYS A 216 1.00 8.79 4.34
CA CYS A 216 -0.09 9.18 3.46
C CYS A 216 -0.46 8.02 2.52
N GLY A 217 -1.69 7.53 2.57
CA GLY A 217 -2.15 6.39 1.77
C GLY A 217 -2.59 6.76 0.35
N THR A 218 -3.15 7.96 0.18
CA THR A 218 -3.67 8.45 -1.10
C THR A 218 -3.51 9.95 -1.26
N GLY A 219 -3.57 10.41 -2.52
CA GLY A 219 -3.66 11.84 -2.84
C GLY A 219 -2.38 12.66 -2.69
N CYS A 220 -1.23 12.01 -2.52
CA CYS A 220 0.07 12.65 -2.66
C CYS A 220 0.40 12.88 -4.15
N ARG A 221 0.53 14.14 -4.56
CA ARG A 221 0.82 14.57 -5.93
C ARG A 221 2.07 15.45 -5.95
N GLU A 222 2.61 15.71 -7.13
CA GLU A 222 3.82 16.54 -7.27
C GLU A 222 3.64 17.91 -6.61
N GLU A 223 2.45 18.50 -6.74
CA GLU A 223 2.15 19.84 -6.20
C GLU A 223 1.89 19.82 -4.69
N THR A 224 1.59 18.65 -4.10
CA THR A 224 1.21 18.51 -2.69
C THR A 224 2.23 17.77 -1.85
N VAL A 225 3.25 17.16 -2.46
CA VAL A 225 4.24 16.31 -1.77
C VAL A 225 4.96 17.05 -0.64
N ALA A 226 5.26 18.35 -0.82
CA ALA A 226 5.90 19.14 0.22
C ALA A 226 5.02 19.30 1.48
N ASP A 227 3.73 19.62 1.30
CA ASP A 227 2.78 19.72 2.41
C ASP A 227 2.55 18.35 3.07
N VAL A 228 2.40 17.29 2.26
CA VAL A 228 2.26 15.92 2.76
C VAL A 228 3.48 15.52 3.60
N LEU A 229 4.70 15.69 3.09
CA LEU A 229 5.93 15.32 3.82
C LEU A 229 6.23 16.25 5.00
N SER A 230 5.59 17.42 5.10
CA SER A 230 5.67 18.26 6.31
C SER A 230 4.86 17.69 7.49
N ARG A 231 3.88 16.82 7.22
CA ARG A 231 2.93 16.27 8.20
C ARG A 231 2.98 14.76 8.34
N CYS A 232 3.46 14.06 7.32
CA CYS A 232 3.56 12.60 7.24
C CYS A 232 5.02 12.16 7.14
N ASP A 233 5.24 10.93 7.59
CA ASP A 233 6.55 10.26 7.63
C ASP A 233 6.76 9.40 6.36
N GLY A 234 6.15 9.79 5.25
CA GLY A 234 6.20 9.09 3.97
C GLY A 234 4.85 9.10 3.23
N ALA A 235 4.84 8.52 2.02
CA ALA A 235 3.63 8.38 1.22
C ALA A 235 3.65 7.14 0.32
N PHE A 236 2.47 6.53 0.13
CA PHE A 236 2.19 5.63 -0.98
C PHE A 236 1.66 6.43 -2.17
N VAL A 237 2.21 6.20 -3.36
CA VAL A 237 1.98 7.06 -4.52
C VAL A 237 1.77 6.22 -5.79
N ASP A 238 0.73 6.54 -6.56
CA ASP A 238 0.39 5.83 -7.81
C ASP A 238 -0.03 6.78 -8.93
N THR A 239 -1.30 7.22 -8.93
CA THR A 239 -1.96 7.83 -10.09
C THR A 239 -1.18 8.99 -10.71
N CYS A 240 -0.48 9.81 -9.91
CA CYS A 240 0.30 10.93 -10.43
C CYS A 240 1.58 10.50 -11.17
N LEU A 241 2.09 9.29 -10.91
CA LEU A 241 3.25 8.65 -11.54
C LEU A 241 2.88 8.00 -12.89
N LYS A 242 1.60 7.76 -13.14
CA LYS A 242 1.09 7.14 -14.37
C LYS A 242 0.93 8.14 -15.51
N ARG A 243 1.05 7.64 -16.74
CA ARG A 243 0.91 8.47 -17.95
C ARG A 243 -0.36 9.30 -17.91
N ASP A 244 -0.23 10.60 -18.19
CA ASP A 244 -1.31 11.59 -18.16
C ASP A 244 -2.06 11.70 -16.81
N GLY A 245 -1.50 11.16 -15.72
CA GLY A 245 -2.16 11.11 -14.42
C GLY A 245 -3.38 10.18 -14.40
N ARG A 246 -3.45 9.21 -15.32
CA ARG A 246 -4.59 8.30 -15.44
C ARG A 246 -4.39 7.03 -14.62
N PHE A 247 -5.37 6.71 -13.80
CA PHE A 247 -5.34 5.56 -12.90
C PHE A 247 -5.07 4.23 -13.62
N ASP A 248 -5.67 4.00 -14.78
CA ASP A 248 -5.57 2.77 -15.57
C ASP A 248 -4.34 2.70 -16.50
N ALA A 249 -3.60 3.80 -16.61
CA ALA A 249 -2.45 3.90 -17.50
C ALA A 249 -1.18 3.25 -16.90
N PRO A 250 -0.19 2.88 -17.73
CA PRO A 250 1.13 2.47 -17.24
C PRO A 250 1.86 3.59 -16.49
N VAL A 251 2.80 3.21 -15.63
CA VAL A 251 3.72 4.14 -14.96
C VAL A 251 4.63 4.81 -16.01
N ASP A 252 4.94 6.09 -15.80
CA ASP A 252 5.84 6.87 -16.64
C ASP A 252 7.08 7.30 -15.86
N ALA A 253 8.26 6.84 -16.28
CA ALA A 253 9.52 7.11 -15.57
C ALA A 253 9.83 8.61 -15.45
N GLY A 254 9.45 9.42 -16.46
CA GLY A 254 9.64 10.86 -16.43
C GLY A 254 8.77 11.55 -15.37
N ARG A 255 7.52 11.10 -15.23
CA ARG A 255 6.62 11.56 -14.16
C ARG A 255 7.11 11.12 -12.79
N VAL A 256 7.61 9.90 -12.66
CA VAL A 256 8.23 9.43 -11.40
C VAL A 256 9.43 10.30 -11.04
N ALA A 257 10.32 10.59 -12.00
CA ALA A 257 11.50 11.43 -11.78
C ALA A 257 11.12 12.87 -11.38
N SER A 258 10.10 13.45 -12.01
CA SER A 258 9.55 14.78 -11.68
C SER A 258 9.02 14.81 -10.25
N PHE A 259 8.17 13.84 -9.90
CA PHE A 259 7.62 13.69 -8.56
C PHE A 259 8.73 13.52 -7.51
N MET A 260 9.71 12.66 -7.76
CA MET A 260 10.82 12.42 -6.84
C MET A 260 11.76 13.61 -6.70
N ALA A 261 11.90 14.46 -7.72
CA ALA A 261 12.61 15.73 -7.59
C ALA A 261 11.90 16.69 -6.61
N ALA A 262 10.57 16.79 -6.70
CA ALA A 262 9.78 17.56 -5.74
C ALA A 262 9.85 16.95 -4.32
N ALA A 263 9.82 15.62 -4.20
CA ALA A 263 9.97 14.93 -2.92
C ALA A 263 11.34 15.17 -2.27
N ARG A 264 12.44 15.06 -3.03
CA ARG A 264 13.80 15.37 -2.54
C ARG A 264 13.93 16.82 -2.08
N ALA A 265 13.40 17.77 -2.87
CA ALA A 265 13.38 19.17 -2.46
C ALA A 265 12.62 19.39 -1.14
N ALA A 266 11.51 18.68 -0.93
CA ALA A 266 10.76 18.71 0.33
C ALA A 266 11.46 18.02 1.51
N ARG A 267 12.42 17.12 1.24
CA ARG A 267 13.28 16.47 2.24
C ARG A 267 14.57 17.26 2.52
N GLU A 268 14.83 18.32 1.76
CA GLU A 268 16.09 19.07 1.77
C GLU A 268 17.32 18.22 1.32
N GLU A 269 17.09 17.30 0.37
CA GLU A 269 18.09 16.40 -0.24
C GLU A 269 18.61 16.88 -1.61
#